data_AF-A0A377CVB7-F1
#
_entry.id   AF-A0A377CVB7-F1
#
_cell.length_a   1.000
_cell.length_b   1.000
_cell.length_c   1.000
_cell.angle_alpha   90.00
_cell.angle_beta   90.00
_cell.angle_gamma   90.00
#
_symmetry.space_group_name_H-M   'P 1'
#
loop_
_entity.id
_entity.type
_entity.pdbx_description
1 polymer ?
#
loop_
_entity_poly.entity_id
_entity_poly.type
_entity_poly.pdbx_seq_one_letter_code
_entity_poly.pdbx_strand_id
1 'polypeptide(L)' 'MNTSKNVQRSLDIQQRSVQQLANTIVNSLIQYDDPAAWTEQEQLLKQMTVENVNTAVKQYLSHPVNTYTGVLLPK' A
#
# COMPACT_ATOMS: atom_id res chain seq x y z
N MET A 1 10.57 -8.46 -8.88
CA MET A 1 11.29 -9.22 -7.83
C MET A 1 11.91 -8.35 -6.72
N ASN A 2 12.02 -7.01 -6.86
CA ASN A 2 12.58 -6.12 -5.82
C ASN A 2 11.55 -5.52 -4.85
N THR A 3 10.27 -5.48 -5.22
CA THR A 3 9.20 -4.86 -4.41
C THR A 3 8.87 -5.68 -3.16
N SER A 4 8.70 -7.01 -3.27
CA SER A 4 8.39 -7.86 -2.10
C SER A 4 9.50 -7.85 -1.05
N LYS A 5 10.78 -7.76 -1.45
CA LYS A 5 11.91 -7.64 -0.49
C LYS A 5 11.89 -6.32 0.27
N ASN A 6 11.45 -5.23 -0.36
CA ASN A 6 11.40 -3.91 0.28
C ASN A 6 10.21 -3.77 1.23
N VAL A 7 9.06 -4.35 0.88
CA VAL A 7 7.89 -4.39 1.76
C VAL A 7 8.17 -5.29 2.97
N GLN A 8 8.78 -6.47 2.76
CA GLN A 8 9.16 -7.35 3.88
C GLN A 8 10.12 -6.68 4.86
N ARG A 9 11.18 -6.02 4.36
CA ARG A 9 12.11 -5.26 5.22
C ARG A 9 11.40 -4.17 6.02
N SER A 10 10.38 -3.55 5.43
CA SER A 10 9.60 -2.49 6.10
C SER A 10 8.68 -3.06 7.18
N LEU A 11 8.07 -4.24 6.94
CA LEU A 11 7.29 -4.98 7.93
C LEU A 11 8.12 -5.33 9.17
N ASP A 12 9.34 -5.83 8.95
CA ASP A 12 10.26 -6.17 10.05
C ASP A 12 10.63 -4.94 10.91
N ILE A 13 10.63 -3.74 10.30
CA ILE A 13 10.93 -2.47 10.99
C ILE A 13 9.70 -1.92 11.73
N GLN A 14 8.48 -2.14 11.23
CA GLN A 14 7.26 -1.67 11.90
C GLN A 14 7.10 -2.25 13.31
N GLN A 15 7.68 -3.42 13.58
CA GLN A 15 7.65 -4.07 14.90
C GLN A 15 8.84 -3.73 15.80
N ARG A 16 9.79 -2.88 15.36
CA ARG A 16 10.99 -2.54 16.15
C ARG A 16 10.79 -1.49 17.23
N SER A 17 9.73 -0.68 17.14
CA SER A 17 9.46 0.41 18.09
C SER A 17 7.97 0.52 18.41
N VAL A 18 7.64 0.78 19.67
CA VAL A 18 6.27 0.99 20.14
C VAL A 18 5.59 2.14 19.39
N GLN A 19 6.32 3.23 19.08
CA GLN A 19 5.76 4.35 18.33
C GLN A 19 5.42 3.96 16.87
N GLN A 20 6.27 3.16 16.24
CA GLN A 20 6.05 2.70 14.86
C GLN A 20 4.89 1.70 14.79
N LEU A 21 4.80 0.82 15.80
CA LEU A 21 3.69 -0.12 15.92
C LEU A 21 2.36 0.61 16.16
N ALA A 22 2.32 1.59 17.07
CA ALA A 22 1.14 2.41 17.32
C ALA A 22 0.68 3.14 16.05
N ASN A 23 1.61 3.74 15.31
CA ASN A 23 1.30 4.38 14.04
C ASN A 23 0.77 3.38 13.00
N THR A 24 1.30 2.15 12.98
CA THR A 24 0.83 1.09 12.07
C THR A 24 -0.61 0.69 12.38
N ILE A 25 -0.94 0.46 13.66
CA ILE A 25 -2.30 0.13 14.09
C ILE A 25 -3.29 1.26 13.76
N VAL A 26 -2.91 2.52 14.04
CA VAL A 26 -3.74 3.69 13.73
C VAL A 26 -3.95 3.82 12.22
N ASN A 27 -2.91 3.64 11.42
CA ASN A 27 -3.01 3.69 9.96
C ASN A 27 -3.91 2.57 9.41
N SER A 28 -3.85 1.36 9.98
CA SER A 28 -4.73 0.25 9.60
C SER A 28 -6.19 0.56 9.86
N LEU A 29 -6.50 1.11 11.05
CA LEU A 29 -7.86 1.53 11.38
C LEU A 29 -8.37 2.61 10.42
N ILE A 30 -7.57 3.64 10.11
CA ILE A 30 -8.00 4.75 9.25
C ILE A 30 -8.23 4.29 7.80
N GLN A 31 -7.38 3.41 7.27
CA GLN A 31 -7.40 3.03 5.86
C GLN A 31 -8.33 1.86 5.55
N TYR A 32 -8.51 0.95 6.51
CA TYR A 32 -9.22 -0.32 6.30
C TYR A 32 -10.37 -0.55 7.28
N ASP A 33 -10.64 0.38 8.20
CA ASP A 33 -11.62 0.25 9.29
C ASP A 33 -11.39 -0.97 10.19
N ASP A 34 -10.17 -1.50 10.19
CA ASP A 34 -9.75 -2.66 10.96
C ASP A 34 -8.34 -2.43 11.54
N PRO A 35 -8.18 -2.32 12.88
CA PRO A 35 -6.88 -2.11 13.51
C PRO A 35 -5.95 -3.34 13.40
N ALA A 36 -6.46 -4.51 13.06
CA ALA A 36 -5.69 -5.75 12.93
C ALA A 36 -5.24 -6.03 11.48
N ALA A 37 -5.69 -5.27 10.48
CA ALA A 37 -5.40 -5.51 9.07
C ALA A 37 -3.90 -5.60 8.74
N TRP A 38 -3.01 -4.91 9.48
CA TRP A 38 -1.56 -5.00 9.26
C TRP A 38 -0.98 -6.39 9.54
N THR A 39 -1.63 -7.20 10.37
CA THR A 39 -1.12 -8.52 10.80
C THR A 39 -1.11 -9.54 9.65
N GLU A 40 -2.00 -9.40 8.68
CA GLU A 40 -2.10 -10.29 7.52
C GLU A 40 -1.15 -9.90 6.36
N GLN A 41 -0.51 -8.73 6.46
CA GLN A 41 0.22 -8.13 5.35
C GLN A 41 1.38 -9.01 4.85
N GLU A 42 2.04 -9.77 5.72
CA GLU A 42 3.12 -10.68 5.32
C GLU A 42 2.61 -11.85 4.46
N GLN A 43 1.46 -12.41 4.83
CA GLN A 43 0.85 -13.53 4.11
C GLN A 43 0.33 -13.06 2.74
N LEU A 44 -0.33 -11.90 2.69
CA LEU A 44 -0.78 -11.29 1.44
C LEU A 44 0.39 -10.97 0.51
N LEU A 45 1.51 -10.49 1.05
CA LEU A 45 2.71 -10.19 0.26
C LEU A 45 3.30 -11.44 -0.39
N LYS A 46 3.29 -12.59 0.30
CA LYS A 46 3.75 -13.89 -0.23
C LYS A 46 2.84 -14.40 -1.35
N GLN A 47 1.57 -14.05 -1.35
CA GLN A 47 0.59 -14.43 -2.37
C GLN A 47 0.58 -13.48 -3.59
N MET A 48 1.29 -12.36 -3.51
CA MET A 48 1.27 -11.35 -4.57
C MET A 48 1.97 -11.85 -5.84
N THR A 49 1.21 -11.95 -6.92
CA THR A 49 1.71 -12.31 -8.26
C THR A 49 1.63 -11.12 -9.22
N VAL A 50 2.42 -11.16 -10.30
CA VAL A 50 2.36 -10.16 -11.37
C VAL A 50 0.97 -10.09 -12.00
N GLU A 51 0.33 -11.24 -12.18
CA GLU A 51 -1.01 -11.34 -12.74
C GLU A 51 -2.05 -10.68 -11.84
N ASN A 52 -2.07 -10.99 -10.54
CA ASN A 52 -3.04 -10.40 -9.61
C ASN A 52 -2.87 -8.88 -9.51
N VAL A 53 -1.63 -8.38 -9.51
CA VAL A 53 -1.35 -6.94 -9.51
C VAL A 53 -1.84 -6.30 -10.82
N ASN A 54 -1.56 -6.91 -11.98
CA ASN A 54 -2.02 -6.39 -13.26
C ASN A 54 -3.56 -6.37 -13.37
N THR A 55 -4.23 -7.40 -12.85
CA THR A 55 -5.70 -7.45 -12.79
C THR A 55 -6.24 -6.33 -11.90
N ALA A 56 -5.65 -6.11 -10.72
CA ALA A 56 -6.03 -5.00 -9.84
C ALA A 56 -5.82 -3.63 -10.51
N VAL A 57 -4.68 -3.42 -11.19
CA VAL A 57 -4.41 -2.18 -11.93
C VAL A 57 -5.46 -1.95 -13.01
N LYS A 58 -5.79 -2.98 -13.79
CA LYS A 58 -6.85 -2.88 -14.81
C LYS A 58 -8.21 -2.56 -14.19
N GLN A 59 -8.55 -3.16 -13.06
CA GLN A 59 -9.85 -2.93 -12.45
C GLN A 59 -9.98 -1.51 -11.88
N TYR A 60 -8.96 -1.01 -11.18
CA TYR A 60 -9.07 0.22 -10.41
C TYR A 60 -8.52 1.47 -11.12
N LEU A 61 -7.64 1.32 -12.11
CA LEU A 61 -6.92 2.44 -12.73
C LEU A 61 -7.12 2.57 -14.25
N SER A 62 -7.95 1.73 -14.89
CA SER A 62 -8.10 1.77 -16.36
C SER A 62 -8.76 3.03 -16.90
N HIS A 63 -9.76 3.57 -16.19
CA HIS A 63 -10.54 4.71 -16.67
C HIS A 63 -10.65 5.75 -15.55
N PRO A 64 -10.00 6.92 -15.68
CA PRO A 64 -10.12 7.97 -14.68
C PRO A 64 -11.55 8.53 -14.70
N VAL A 65 -12.14 8.65 -13.52
CA VAL A 65 -13.47 9.27 -13.36
C VAL A 65 -13.39 10.78 -13.63
N ASN A 66 -12.31 11.42 -13.18
CA ASN A 66 -12.06 12.85 -13.38
C ASN A 66 -10.60 13.06 -13.78
N THR A 67 -10.37 13.96 -14.72
CA THR A 67 -9.04 14.38 -15.14
C THR A 67 -8.94 15.89 -15.03
N TYR A 68 -8.02 16.37 -14.20
CA TYR A 68 -7.75 17.80 -14.02
C TYR A 68 -6.37 18.11 -14.57
N THR A 69 -6.31 19.06 -15.52
CA THR A 69 -5.06 19.47 -16.16
C THR A 69 -4.77 20.93 -15.81
N GLY A 70 -3.59 21.18 -15.26
CA GLY A 70 -3.06 22.52 -15.03
C GLY A 70 -1.66 22.63 -15.61
N VAL A 71 -1.42 23.64 -16.44
CA VAL A 71 -0.10 23.93 -17.02
C VAL A 71 0.33 25.32 -16.59
N LEU A 72 1.49 25.41 -15.93
CA LEU A 72 2.12 26.67 -15.58
C LEU A 72 3.14 27.03 -16.66
N LEU A 73 2.92 28.14 -17.36
CA LEU A 73 3.83 28.65 -18.38
C LEU A 73 4.57 29.90 -17.87
N PRO A 74 5.81 30.15 -18.33
CA PRO A 74 6.51 31.42 -18.10
C PRO A 74 5.69 32.61 -18.63
N LYS A 75 5.90 33.80 -18.03
CA LYS A 75 5.25 35.05 -18.46
C LYS A 75 5.77 35.55 -19.80
#